data_AF-A0A2S1QDI8-F1
#
_entry.id   AF-A0A2S1QDI8-F1
#
_cell.length_a   1.000
_cell.length_b   1.000
_cell.length_c   1.000
_cell.angle_alpha   90.00
_cell.angle_beta   90.00
_cell.angle_gamma   90.00
#
_symmetry.space_group_name_H-M   'P 1'
#
loop_
_entity.id
_entity.type
_entity.pdbx_description
1 polymer ?
#
loop_
_entity_poly.entity_id
_entity_poly.type
_entity_poly.pdbx_seq_one_letter_code
_entity_poly.pdbx_strand_id
1 'polypeptide(L)' 'MARSLRNSQTKTIGVVVPIIQNNFFSKAFAGIEEVCSANDYTLISCISDDSYEKEVKTIELLKNGALDGIIL' A
#
# COMPACT_ATOMS: atom_id res chain seq x y z
N MET A 1 24.20 -21.21 5.43
CA MET A 1 24.11 -20.43 4.19
C MET A 1 22.76 -19.74 4.18
N ALA A 2 22.73 -18.41 4.29
CA ALA A 2 21.59 -17.56 3.93
C ALA A 2 22.03 -16.11 4.18
N ARG A 3 22.86 -15.59 3.28
CA ARG A 3 23.16 -14.15 3.24
C ARG A 3 22.22 -13.51 2.23
N SER A 4 20.93 -13.50 2.58
CA SER A 4 19.87 -12.80 1.84
C SER A 4 19.23 -11.76 2.75
N LEU A 5 20.05 -10.96 3.43
CA LEU A 5 19.62 -9.72 4.08
C LEU A 5 20.26 -8.54 3.35
N ARG A 6 20.27 -8.63 2.02
CA ARG A 6 20.84 -7.63 1.13
C ARG A 6 19.69 -7.15 0.26
N ASN A 7 18.97 -6.16 0.78
CA ASN A 7 18.10 -5.30 -0.03
C ASN A 7 16.85 -6.02 -0.60
N SER A 8 16.06 -6.70 0.25
CA SER A 8 14.68 -7.05 -0.12
C SER A 8 13.84 -5.77 -0.15
N GLN A 9 14.01 -4.95 -1.20
CA GLN A 9 12.94 -4.08 -1.63
C GLN A 9 11.81 -5.02 -2.00
N THR A 10 10.77 -5.04 -1.16
CA THR A 10 9.59 -5.90 -1.32
C THR A 10 8.77 -5.53 -2.56
N LYS A 11 9.15 -4.44 -3.23
CA LYS A 11 8.39 -3.83 -4.33
C LYS A 11 6.92 -3.68 -3.97
N THR A 12 6.64 -3.35 -2.72
CA THR A 12 5.26 -3.21 -2.24
C THR A 12 5.01 -1.77 -1.89
N ILE A 13 3.99 -1.18 -2.52
CA ILE A 13 3.52 0.18 -2.26
C ILE A 13 2.19 0.07 -1.53
N GLY A 14 2.14 0.62 -0.33
CA GLY A 14 0.89 0.75 0.43
C GLY A 14 0.15 1.99 -0.02
N VAL A 15 -1.14 1.87 -0.29
CA VAL A 15 -2.04 3.00 -0.54
C VAL A 15 -3.13 2.97 0.53
N VAL A 16 -3.14 3.98 1.39
CA VAL A 16 -4.16 4.19 2.39
C VAL A 16 -5.17 5.18 1.81
N VAL A 17 -6.42 4.74 1.69
CA VAL A 17 -7.50 5.57 1.15
C VAL A 17 -8.63 5.61 2.16
N PRO A 18 -9.12 6.80 2.54
CA PRO A 18 -10.13 6.93 3.59
C PRO A 18 -11.47 6.27 3.19
N ILE A 19 -11.87 6.34 1.91
CA ILE A 19 -13.15 5.78 1.42
C ILE A 19 -13.10 5.49 -0.11
N ILE A 20 -13.38 4.24 -0.54
CA ILE A 20 -13.41 3.87 -1.98
C ILE A 20 -14.72 4.32 -2.67
N GLN A 21 -15.74 4.74 -1.91
CA GLN A 21 -17.04 5.14 -2.46
C GLN A 21 -17.04 6.46 -3.27
N ASN A 22 -15.89 7.11 -3.43
CA ASN A 22 -15.76 8.27 -4.30
C ASN A 22 -15.19 7.84 -5.66
N ASN A 23 -15.93 8.13 -6.73
CA ASN A 23 -15.56 7.85 -8.12
C ASN A 23 -14.21 8.47 -8.51
N PHE A 24 -13.76 9.51 -7.80
CA PHE A 24 -12.44 10.12 -7.95
C PHE A 24 -11.31 9.15 -7.55
N PHE A 25 -11.40 8.55 -6.36
CA PHE A 25 -10.38 7.61 -5.87
C PHE A 25 -10.39 6.32 -6.66
N SER A 26 -11.54 5.83 -7.11
CA SER A 26 -11.60 4.64 -7.98
C SER A 26 -10.81 4.82 -9.28
N LYS A 27 -10.92 5.99 -9.94
CA LYS A 27 -10.14 6.30 -11.15
C LYS A 27 -8.65 6.49 -10.85
N ALA A 28 -8.31 7.18 -9.77
CA ALA A 28 -6.92 7.34 -9.36
C ALA A 28 -6.29 5.99 -9.03
N PHE A 29 -6.99 5.16 -8.27
CA PHE A 29 -6.56 3.82 -7.88
C PHE A 29 -6.37 2.91 -9.08
N ALA A 30 -7.28 2.92 -10.04
CA ALA A 30 -7.11 2.18 -11.30
C ALA A 30 -5.84 2.61 -12.06
N GLY A 31 -5.54 3.91 -12.10
CA GLY A 31 -4.30 4.41 -12.71
C GLY A 31 -3.04 4.01 -11.93
N ILE A 32 -3.07 4.08 -10.60
CA ILE A 32 -1.95 3.67 -9.75
C ILE A 32 -1.73 2.16 -9.86
N GLU A 33 -2.80 1.36 -9.87
CA GLU A 33 -2.74 -0.10 -9.99
C GLU A 33 -2.18 -0.52 -11.35
N GLU A 34 -2.55 0.16 -12.44
CA GLU A 34 -1.97 -0.07 -13.76
C GLU A 34 -0.46 0.21 -13.80
N VAL A 35 -0.02 1.32 -13.20
CA VAL A 35 1.41 1.66 -13.09
C VAL A 35 2.16 0.69 -12.19
N CYS A 36 1.61 0.35 -11.02
CA CYS A 36 2.21 -0.61 -10.10
C CYS A 36 2.35 -1.99 -10.75
N SER A 37 1.28 -2.47 -11.39
CA SER A 37 1.29 -3.74 -12.13
C SER A 37 2.32 -3.74 -13.25
N ALA A 38 2.43 -2.65 -14.02
CA ALA A 38 3.43 -2.50 -15.07
C ALA A 38 4.88 -2.47 -14.55
N ASN A 39 5.09 -2.03 -13.31
CA ASN A 39 6.41 -1.93 -12.69
C ASN A 39 6.75 -3.10 -11.75
N ASP A 40 5.93 -4.17 -11.75
CA ASP A 40 6.11 -5.34 -10.87
C ASP A 40 6.04 -4.97 -9.37
N TYR A 41 5.26 -3.94 -9.05
CA TYR A 41 4.97 -3.53 -7.68
C TYR A 41 3.64 -4.12 -7.21
N THR A 42 3.65 -4.65 -5.99
CA THR A 42 2.45 -5.07 -5.28
C THR A 42 1.80 -3.86 -4.64
N LEU A 43 0.54 -3.60 -4.98
CA LEU A 43 -0.24 -2.52 -4.38
C LEU A 43 -1.10 -3.08 -3.23
N ILE A 44 -0.99 -2.49 -2.05
CA ILE A 44 -1.82 -2.85 -0.88
C ILE A 44 -2.74 -1.69 -0.56
N SER A 45 -4.03 -1.84 -0.84
CA SER A 45 -5.05 -0.88 -0.42
C SER A 45 -5.48 -1.14 1.02
N CYS A 46 -5.50 -0.10 1.85
CA CYS A 46 -6.18 -0.14 3.14
C CYS A 46 -7.25 0.92 3.21
N ILE A 47 -8.43 0.49 3.68
CA ILE A 47 -9.61 1.33 3.83
C ILE A 47 -9.79 1.57 5.32
N SER A 48 -9.50 2.80 5.75
CA SER A 48 -9.63 3.17 7.16
C SER A 48 -11.11 3.23 7.59
N ASP A 49 -12.05 3.38 6.64
CA ASP A 49 -13.50 3.49 6.91
C ASP A 49 -13.78 4.59 7.96
N ASP A 50 -13.01 5.67 7.90
CA ASP A 50 -12.94 6.78 8.87
C ASP A 50 -12.57 6.37 10.32
N SER A 51 -12.16 5.11 10.53
CA SER A 51 -11.80 4.58 11.83
C SER A 51 -10.30 4.76 12.11
N TYR A 52 -9.99 5.69 13.01
CA TYR A 52 -8.62 5.97 13.45
C TYR A 52 -7.87 4.72 13.93
N GLU A 53 -8.55 3.80 14.65
CA GLU A 53 -7.94 2.54 15.08
C GLU A 53 -7.53 1.65 13.90
N LYS A 54 -8.33 1.60 12.83
CA LYS A 54 -7.96 0.86 11.62
C LYS A 54 -6.77 1.51 10.93
N GLU A 55 -6.75 2.84 10.84
CA GLU A 55 -5.64 3.58 10.22
C GLU A 55 -4.32 3.33 10.94
N VAL A 56 -4.29 3.45 12.28
CA VAL A 56 -3.11 3.17 13.09
C VAL A 56 -2.67 1.72 12.91
N LYS A 57 -3.61 0.76 12.99
CA LYS A 57 -3.29 -0.67 12.88
C LYS A 57 -2.81 -1.04 11.47
N THR A 58 -3.37 -0.41 10.45
CA THR A 58 -2.91 -0.50 9.07
C THR A 58 -1.50 0.04 8.96
N ILE A 59 -1.22 1.27 9.40
CA ILE A 59 0.13 1.84 9.34
C ILE A 59 1.12 0.97 10.11
N GLU A 60 0.74 0.40 11.26
CA GLU A 60 1.60 -0.53 11.99
C GLU A 60 1.83 -1.85 11.23
N LEU A 61 0.79 -2.45 10.64
CA LEU A 61 0.92 -3.63 9.78
C LEU A 61 1.79 -3.36 8.56
N LEU A 62 1.64 -2.18 7.96
CA LEU A 62 2.38 -1.69 6.81
C LEU A 62 3.83 -1.35 7.17
N LYS A 63 4.09 -0.90 8.40
CA LYS A 63 5.44 -0.61 8.93
C LYS A 63 6.18 -1.88 9.36
N ASN A 64 5.44 -2.90 9.78
CA ASN A 64 5.98 -4.20 10.19
C ASN A 64 6.13 -5.16 9.01
N GLY A 65 5.29 -5.01 7.99
CA GLY A 65 5.49 -5.57 6.66
C GLY A 65 6.55 -4.75 5.93
N ALA A 66 7.41 -5.41 5.18
CA ALA A 66 8.35 -4.67 4.34
C ALA A 66 7.55 -3.93 3.25
N LEU A 67 7.28 -2.65 3.44
CA LEU A 67 6.83 -1.73 2.40
C LEU A 67 7.96 -0.77 2.07
N ASP A 68 8.04 -0.43 0.79
CA ASP A 68 9.00 0.57 0.32
C ASP A 68 8.44 2.00 0.42
N GLY A 69 7.11 2.14 0.44
CA GLY A 69 6.44 3.44 0.55
C GLY A 69 4.97 3.35 0.87
N ILE A 70 4.43 4.45 1.42
CA ILE A 70 3.02 4.63 1.74
C ILE A 70 2.51 5.89 1.03
N ILE A 71 1.37 5.77 0.36
CA ILE A 71 0.58 6.87 -0.19
C ILE A 71 -0.63 7.05 0.74
N LEU A 72 -0.79 8.25 1.32
CA LEU A 72 -1.85 8.65 2.25
C LEU A 72 -2.64 9.82 1.64
#